data_AF-A0A7X5YL04-F1
#
_entry.id   AF-A0A7X5YL04-F1
#
_cell.length_a   1.000
_cell.length_b   1.000
_cell.length_c   1.000
_cell.angle_alpha   90.00
_cell.angle_beta   90.00
_cell.angle_gamma   90.00
#
_symmetry.space_group_name_H-M   'P 1'
#
loop_
_entity.id
_entity.type
_entity.pdbx_description
1 polymer ?
#
loop_
_entity_poly.entity_id
_entity_poly.type
_entity_poly.pdbx_seq_one_letter_code
_entity_poly.pdbx_strand_id
1 'polypeptide(L)'
;MTDMVRGMNPTAAITNAAEAKAAARASAIAIFIGVIWGIIGLVWMMGPGAAAVEAAMAEATAASPGAAGMAGMATSMAVGFGGFLIVVQLILGLVQWFKPNIVIPILFTVLVVYGLGTGVWGMMMADQMNIEAASPPWQVYGGLVVLVVELILHIAGIRGASAMNKFRDAQAY
;
A
#
# COMPACT_ATOMS: atom_id res chain seq x y z
N MET A 1 -16.41 3.74 19.64
CA MET A 1 -16.37 3.15 18.27
C MET A 1 -16.97 4.09 17.23
N THR A 2 -18.04 4.82 17.57
CA THR A 2 -18.69 5.85 16.74
C THR A 2 -17.71 6.92 16.23
N ASP A 3 -16.76 7.37 17.05
CA ASP A 3 -15.78 8.39 16.67
C ASP A 3 -14.76 7.90 15.62
N MET A 4 -14.49 6.60 15.57
CA MET A 4 -13.51 6.04 14.64
C MET A 4 -14.11 5.85 13.24
N VAL A 5 -15.35 5.35 13.17
CA VAL A 5 -16.08 5.24 11.89
C VAL A 5 -16.28 6.63 11.27
N ARG A 6 -16.65 7.63 12.08
CA ARG A 6 -16.75 9.02 11.62
C ARG A 6 -15.38 9.60 11.25
N GLY A 7 -14.33 9.30 12.02
CA GLY A 7 -12.97 9.75 11.74
C GLY A 7 -12.35 9.17 10.47
N MET A 8 -12.77 7.98 10.05
CA MET A 8 -12.35 7.35 8.79
C MET A 8 -13.04 7.95 7.56
N ASN A 9 -14.13 8.70 7.74
CA ASN A 9 -14.79 9.37 6.63
C ASN A 9 -13.97 10.62 6.21
N PRO A 10 -13.41 10.65 4.99
CA PRO A 10 -12.57 11.76 4.53
C PRO A 10 -13.35 13.07 4.33
N THR A 11 -14.68 13.06 4.39
CA THR A 11 -15.54 14.25 4.25
C THR A 11 -16.20 14.69 5.55
N ALA A 12 -16.13 13.88 6.63
CA ALA A 12 -16.74 14.24 7.89
C ALA A 12 -16.01 15.41 8.56
N ALA A 13 -16.76 16.37 9.09
CA ALA A 13 -16.21 17.47 9.88
C ALA A 13 -15.58 16.95 11.18
N ILE A 14 -14.39 17.48 11.51
CA ILE A 14 -13.67 17.22 12.76
C ILE A 14 -13.97 18.36 13.71
N THR A 15 -14.65 18.05 14.81
CA THR A 15 -15.20 19.03 15.76
C THR A 15 -14.46 19.08 17.08
N ASN A 16 -13.66 18.06 17.40
CA ASN A 16 -12.94 17.96 18.66
C ASN A 16 -11.62 17.18 18.54
N ALA A 17 -10.81 17.23 19.60
CA ALA A 17 -9.49 16.59 19.64
C ALA A 17 -9.54 15.05 19.58
N ALA A 18 -10.59 14.43 20.14
CA ALA A 18 -10.74 12.97 20.09
C ALA A 18 -11.02 12.50 18.66
N GLU A 19 -11.90 13.19 17.94
CA GLU A 19 -12.16 12.97 16.51
C GLU A 19 -10.91 13.20 15.66
N ALA A 20 -10.13 14.26 15.94
CA ALA A 20 -8.88 14.53 15.22
C ALA A 20 -7.88 13.38 15.36
N LYS A 21 -7.73 12.84 16.58
CA LYS A 21 -6.86 11.70 16.86
C LYS A 21 -7.37 10.41 16.20
N ALA A 22 -8.68 10.17 16.22
CA ALA A 22 -9.28 9.02 15.56
C ALA A 22 -9.08 9.08 14.03
N ALA A 23 -9.32 10.25 13.42
CA ALA A 23 -9.05 10.49 12.01
C ALA A 23 -7.56 10.33 11.66
N ALA A 24 -6.65 10.84 12.49
CA ALA A 24 -5.20 10.71 12.27
C ALA A 24 -4.73 9.24 12.26
N ARG A 25 -5.39 8.40 13.06
CA ARG A 25 -5.15 6.95 13.12
C ARG A 25 -5.75 6.17 11.95
N ALA A 26 -6.65 6.74 11.16
CA ALA A 26 -7.17 6.09 9.96
C ALA A 26 -6.03 5.69 8.99
N SER A 27 -4.99 6.52 8.89
CA SER A 27 -3.79 6.19 8.11
C SER A 27 -3.01 4.98 8.64
N ALA A 28 -3.05 4.68 9.94
CA ALA A 28 -2.41 3.47 10.46
C ALA A 28 -3.21 2.22 10.05
N ILE A 29 -4.55 2.32 10.04
CA ILE A 29 -5.43 1.25 9.55
C ILE A 29 -5.15 0.99 8.06
N ALA A 30 -5.00 2.04 7.26
CA ALA A 30 -4.59 1.93 5.85
C ALA A 30 -3.31 1.09 5.70
N ILE A 31 -2.27 1.44 6.47
CA ILE A 31 -0.98 0.72 6.44
C ILE A 31 -1.15 -0.75 6.83
N PHE A 32 -1.97 -1.05 7.84
CA PHE A 32 -2.22 -2.44 8.23
C PHE A 32 -2.95 -3.23 7.15
N ILE A 33 -3.88 -2.61 6.43
CA ILE A 33 -4.53 -3.23 5.27
C ILE A 33 -3.48 -3.54 4.19
N GLY A 34 -2.60 -2.59 3.88
CA GLY A 34 -1.52 -2.79 2.91
C GLY A 34 -0.52 -3.86 3.32
N VAL A 35 -0.19 -3.95 4.62
CA VAL A 35 0.63 -5.03 5.19
C VAL A 35 -0.04 -6.39 4.99
N ILE A 36 -1.33 -6.51 5.31
CA ILE A 36 -2.08 -7.76 5.12
C ILE A 36 -2.09 -8.16 3.64
N TRP A 37 -2.37 -7.21 2.74
CA TRP A 37 -2.37 -7.45 1.30
C TRP A 37 -0.97 -7.84 0.78
N GLY A 38 0.07 -7.17 1.26
CA GLY A 38 1.47 -7.50 0.96
C GLY A 38 1.85 -8.90 1.41
N ILE A 39 1.41 -9.32 2.60
CA ILE A 39 1.61 -10.70 3.10
C ILE A 39 0.90 -11.71 2.19
N ILE A 40 -0.36 -11.45 1.82
CA ILE A 40 -1.12 -12.31 0.91
C ILE A 40 -0.37 -12.46 -0.43
N GLY A 41 0.08 -11.34 -1.02
CA GLY A 41 0.83 -11.34 -2.27
C GLY A 41 2.16 -12.09 -2.15
N LEU A 42 2.91 -11.88 -1.07
CA LEU A 42 4.20 -12.55 -0.84
C LEU A 42 4.03 -14.06 -0.62
N VAL A 43 3.07 -14.47 0.21
CA VAL A 43 2.76 -15.88 0.46
C VAL A 43 2.26 -16.56 -0.82
N TRP A 44 1.43 -15.88 -1.61
CA TRP A 44 0.99 -16.41 -2.90
C TRP A 44 2.19 -16.63 -3.83
N MET A 45 3.06 -15.63 -3.98
CA MET A 45 4.25 -15.72 -4.84
C MET A 45 5.22 -16.83 -4.41
N MET A 46 5.37 -17.06 -3.11
CA MET A 46 6.21 -18.12 -2.55
C MET A 46 5.55 -19.51 -2.51
N GLY A 47 4.25 -19.59 -2.81
CA GLY A 47 3.47 -20.81 -2.72
C GLY A 47 2.69 -21.07 -4.02
N PRO A 48 1.35 -20.90 -4.04
CA PRO A 48 0.53 -21.22 -5.21
C PRO A 48 0.92 -20.53 -6.52
N GLY A 49 1.54 -19.35 -6.45
CA GLY A 49 2.01 -18.57 -7.60
C GLY A 49 3.43 -18.89 -8.05
N ALA A 50 4.18 -19.73 -7.33
CA ALA A 50 5.58 -20.01 -7.65
C ALA A 50 5.76 -20.58 -9.06
N ALA A 51 4.85 -21.45 -9.51
CA ALA A 51 4.87 -22.01 -10.85
C ALA A 51 4.64 -20.95 -11.95
N ALA A 52 3.82 -19.93 -11.67
CA ALA A 52 3.60 -18.81 -12.60
C ALA A 52 4.85 -17.93 -12.71
N VAL A 53 5.55 -17.71 -11.60
CA VAL A 53 6.83 -16.99 -11.58
C VAL A 53 7.91 -17.78 -12.34
N GLU A 54 7.97 -19.10 -12.15
CA GLU A 54 8.91 -19.97 -12.87
C GLU A 54 8.62 -19.98 -14.39
N ALA A 55 7.36 -20.06 -14.79
CA ALA A 55 6.94 -19.97 -16.18
C ALA A 55 7.34 -18.62 -16.81
N ALA A 56 7.07 -17.51 -16.13
CA ALA A 56 7.46 -16.17 -16.59
C ALA A 56 9.00 -16.03 -16.71
N MET A 57 9.76 -16.64 -15.78
CA MET A 57 11.22 -16.68 -15.88
C MET A 57 11.71 -17.53 -17.06
N ALA A 58 11.09 -18.67 -17.32
CA ALA A 58 11.42 -19.52 -18.46
C ALA A 58 11.17 -18.80 -19.79
N GLU A 59 10.05 -18.08 -19.90
CA GLU A 59 9.73 -17.26 -21.07
C GLU A 59 10.74 -16.12 -21.27
N ALA A 60 11.07 -15.38 -20.21
CA ALA A 60 12.08 -14.32 -20.26
C ALA A 60 13.47 -14.86 -20.66
N THR A 61 13.81 -16.06 -20.20
CA THR A 61 15.06 -16.75 -20.53
C THR A 61 15.07 -17.26 -21.97
N ALA A 62 13.93 -17.73 -22.49
CA ALA A 62 13.78 -18.12 -23.89
C ALA A 62 13.95 -16.92 -24.83
N ALA A 63 13.45 -15.75 -24.44
CA ALA A 63 13.64 -14.50 -25.17
C ALA A 63 15.08 -13.97 -25.11
N SER A 64 15.81 -14.26 -24.02
CA SER A 64 17.22 -13.86 -23.86
C SER A 64 17.98 -14.85 -22.96
N PRO A 65 18.87 -15.70 -23.52
CA PRO A 65 19.61 -16.70 -22.74
C PRO A 65 20.51 -16.13 -21.64
N GLY A 66 20.95 -14.87 -21.78
CA GLY A 66 21.70 -14.14 -20.74
C GLY A 66 20.83 -13.65 -19.57
N ALA A 67 19.50 -13.70 -19.71
CA ALA A 67 18.56 -13.23 -18.70
C ALA A 67 18.30 -14.26 -17.59
N ALA A 68 18.66 -15.54 -17.76
CA ALA A 68 18.35 -16.60 -16.79
C ALA A 68 18.86 -16.30 -15.38
N GLY A 69 20.16 -16.00 -15.26
CA GLY A 69 20.79 -15.66 -13.98
C GLY A 69 20.30 -14.34 -13.41
N MET A 70 19.94 -13.39 -14.28
CA MET A 70 19.45 -12.08 -13.90
C MET A 70 18.00 -12.12 -13.40
N ALA A 71 17.16 -12.93 -14.04
CA ALA A 71 15.77 -13.16 -13.69
C ALA A 71 15.66 -13.87 -12.33
N GLY A 72 16.49 -14.89 -12.06
CA GLY A 72 16.52 -15.54 -10.75
C GLY A 72 16.96 -14.61 -9.61
N MET A 73 17.96 -13.77 -9.88
CA MET A 73 18.40 -12.73 -8.94
C MET A 73 17.31 -11.66 -8.73
N ALA A 74 16.61 -11.24 -9.79
CA ALA A 74 15.52 -10.27 -9.69
C ALA A 74 14.34 -10.82 -8.88
N THR A 75 13.94 -12.07 -9.08
CA THR A 75 12.85 -12.72 -8.34
C THR A 75 13.19 -12.85 -6.85
N SER A 76 14.39 -13.34 -6.52
CA SER A 76 14.85 -13.46 -5.12
C SER A 76 14.97 -12.09 -4.43
N MET A 77 15.48 -11.08 -5.14
CA MET A 77 15.52 -9.72 -4.65
C MET A 77 14.11 -9.14 -4.44
N ALA A 78 13.17 -9.41 -5.34
CA ALA A 78 11.77 -8.97 -5.21
C ALA A 78 11.09 -9.58 -3.98
N VAL A 79 11.27 -10.89 -3.74
CA VAL A 79 10.78 -11.60 -2.54
C VAL A 79 11.39 -10.98 -1.28
N GLY A 80 12.71 -10.85 -1.23
CA GLY A 80 13.43 -10.33 -0.05
C GLY A 80 13.10 -8.88 0.24
N PHE A 81 13.09 -8.03 -0.79
CA PHE A 81 12.75 -6.62 -0.66
C PHE A 81 11.27 -6.41 -0.33
N GLY A 82 10.37 -7.21 -0.92
CA GLY A 82 8.95 -7.21 -0.58
C GLY A 82 8.71 -7.56 0.89
N GLY A 83 9.34 -8.63 1.39
CA GLY A 83 9.30 -9.00 2.81
C GLY A 83 9.85 -7.90 3.73
N PHE A 84 11.00 -7.32 3.37
CA PHE A 84 11.57 -6.18 4.09
C PHE A 84 10.61 -4.99 4.16
N LEU A 85 10.03 -4.59 3.02
CA LEU A 85 9.08 -3.48 2.98
C LEU A 85 7.82 -3.75 3.80
N ILE A 86 7.31 -4.97 3.85
CA ILE A 86 6.18 -5.34 4.72
C ILE A 86 6.53 -5.08 6.19
N VAL A 87 7.72 -5.49 6.64
CA VAL A 87 8.18 -5.25 8.02
C VAL A 87 8.33 -3.75 8.30
N VAL A 88 8.94 -2.99 7.38
CA VAL A 88 9.06 -1.53 7.53
C VAL A 88 7.68 -0.87 7.61
N GLN A 89 6.76 -1.25 6.73
CA GLN A 89 5.39 -0.73 6.74
C GLN A 89 4.69 -1.06 8.07
N LEU A 90 4.81 -2.28 8.58
CA LEU A 90 4.22 -2.64 9.88
C LEU A 90 4.76 -1.76 11.01
N ILE A 91 6.07 -1.51 11.05
CA ILE A 91 6.69 -0.62 12.04
C ILE A 91 6.12 0.79 11.91
N LEU A 92 6.05 1.34 10.70
CA LEU A 92 5.50 2.68 10.46
C LEU A 92 4.00 2.76 10.81
N GLY A 93 3.23 1.71 10.55
CA GLY A 93 1.82 1.59 10.94
C GLY A 93 1.66 1.63 12.46
N LEU A 94 2.50 0.89 13.19
CA LEU A 94 2.53 0.92 14.66
C LEU A 94 2.95 2.30 15.18
N VAL A 95 3.98 2.93 14.60
CA VAL A 95 4.40 4.30 14.95
C VAL A 95 3.24 5.28 14.74
N GLN A 96 2.56 5.22 13.60
CA GLN A 96 1.41 6.08 13.31
C GLN A 96 0.22 5.82 14.25
N TRP A 97 0.03 4.57 14.70
CA TRP A 97 -1.02 4.23 15.64
C TRP A 97 -0.80 4.85 17.03
N PHE A 98 0.42 4.71 17.55
CA PHE A 98 0.77 5.19 18.89
C PHE A 98 1.09 6.68 18.91
N LYS A 99 1.72 7.21 17.86
CA LYS A 99 2.15 8.61 17.72
C LYS A 99 1.73 9.15 16.35
N PRO A 100 0.44 9.47 16.15
CA PRO A 100 -0.04 9.94 14.86
C PRO A 100 0.67 11.24 14.45
N ASN A 101 1.29 11.23 13.27
CA ASN A 101 1.96 12.36 12.67
C ASN A 101 1.38 12.63 11.27
N ILE A 102 1.60 13.82 10.72
CA ILE A 102 1.19 14.18 9.36
C ILE A 102 2.12 13.61 8.29
N VAL A 103 3.39 13.39 8.63
CA VAL A 103 4.43 12.95 7.67
C VAL A 103 4.16 11.55 7.12
N ILE A 104 3.80 10.59 7.98
CA ILE A 104 3.54 9.20 7.56
C ILE A 104 2.36 9.12 6.59
N PRO A 105 1.17 9.68 6.89
CA PRO A 105 0.05 9.72 5.95
C PRO A 105 0.40 10.35 4.59
N ILE A 106 1.18 11.44 4.56
CA ILE A 106 1.61 12.08 3.31
C ILE A 106 2.52 11.14 2.52
N LEU A 107 3.53 10.57 3.17
CA LEU A 107 4.46 9.62 2.53
C LEU A 107 3.70 8.47 1.87
N PHE A 108 2.80 7.83 2.60
CA PHE A 108 2.02 6.72 2.08
C PHE A 108 1.01 7.14 1.02
N THR A 109 0.43 8.34 1.11
CA THR A 109 -0.42 8.88 0.03
C THR A 109 0.34 8.94 -1.29
N VAL A 110 1.59 9.43 -1.27
CA VAL A 110 2.43 9.50 -2.47
C VAL A 110 2.73 8.11 -3.01
N LEU A 111 3.07 7.16 -2.13
CA LEU A 111 3.35 5.77 -2.52
C LEU A 111 2.12 5.07 -3.10
N VAL A 112 0.94 5.28 -2.52
CA VAL A 112 -0.33 4.72 -3.00
C VAL A 112 -0.71 5.31 -4.35
N VAL A 113 -0.57 6.62 -4.53
CA VAL A 113 -0.82 7.28 -5.83
C VAL A 113 0.15 6.76 -6.90
N TYR A 114 1.43 6.60 -6.55
CA TYR A 114 2.41 5.97 -7.43
C TYR A 114 2.02 4.53 -7.78
N GLY A 115 1.58 3.73 -6.80
CA GLY A 115 1.12 2.35 -7.00
C GLY A 115 -0.11 2.27 -7.91
N LEU A 116 -1.09 3.15 -7.72
CA LEU A 116 -2.27 3.23 -8.60
C LEU A 116 -1.87 3.62 -10.03
N GLY A 117 -1.03 4.64 -10.17
CA GLY A 117 -0.56 5.11 -11.46
C GLY A 117 0.19 4.03 -12.24
N THR A 118 1.14 3.37 -11.58
CA THR A 118 1.94 2.30 -12.20
C THR A 118 1.12 1.03 -12.45
N GLY A 119 0.17 0.69 -11.58
CA GLY A 119 -0.75 -0.43 -11.77
C GLY A 119 -1.66 -0.25 -12.99
N VAL A 120 -2.30 0.92 -13.13
CA VAL A 120 -3.14 1.24 -14.29
C VAL A 120 -2.32 1.31 -15.57
N TRP A 121 -1.16 1.96 -15.52
CA TRP A 121 -0.24 2.02 -16.65
C TRP A 121 0.22 0.64 -17.10
N GLY A 122 0.57 -0.24 -16.16
CA GLY A 122 0.99 -1.62 -16.45
C GLY A 122 -0.09 -2.42 -17.19
N MET A 123 -1.37 -2.26 -16.79
CA MET A 123 -2.48 -2.90 -17.50
C MET A 123 -2.66 -2.35 -18.92
N MET A 124 -2.53 -1.04 -19.12
CA MET A 124 -2.61 -0.43 -20.45
C MET A 124 -1.49 -0.92 -21.37
N MET A 125 -0.26 -1.05 -20.85
CA MET A 125 0.88 -1.56 -21.63
C MET A 125 0.70 -3.05 -21.98
N ALA A 126 0.22 -3.87 -21.04
CA ALA A 126 -0.02 -5.29 -21.28
C ALA A 126 -1.04 -5.51 -22.40
N ASP A 127 -2.13 -4.73 -22.42
CA ASP A 127 -3.14 -4.75 -23.48
C ASP A 127 -2.56 -4.33 -24.85
N GLN A 128 -1.80 -3.22 -24.89
CA GLN A 128 -1.15 -2.74 -26.12
C GLN A 128 -0.14 -3.72 -26.71
N MET A 129 0.58 -4.44 -25.86
CA MET A 129 1.61 -5.40 -26.26
C MET A 129 1.07 -6.82 -26.43
N ASN A 130 -0.23 -7.05 -26.19
CA ASN A 130 -0.87 -8.37 -26.20
C ASN A 130 -0.13 -9.40 -25.32
N ILE A 131 0.33 -8.94 -24.15
CA ILE A 131 1.04 -9.74 -23.16
C ILE A 131 0.00 -10.33 -22.20
N GLU A 132 0.02 -11.65 -22.00
CA GLU A 132 -0.83 -12.27 -20.99
C GLU A 132 -0.46 -11.78 -19.58
N ALA A 133 -1.48 -11.58 -18.75
CA ALA A 133 -1.27 -11.10 -17.39
C ALA A 133 -0.48 -12.13 -16.56
N ALA A 134 0.74 -11.76 -16.15
CA ALA A 134 1.60 -12.60 -15.32
C ALA A 134 1.05 -12.88 -13.91
N SER A 135 0.04 -12.12 -13.48
CA SER A 135 -0.62 -12.28 -12.18
C SER A 135 -2.11 -12.53 -12.35
N PRO A 136 -2.72 -13.37 -11.50
CA PRO A 136 -4.14 -13.68 -11.60
C PRO A 136 -5.00 -12.42 -11.37
N PRO A 137 -6.18 -12.32 -12.02
CA PRO A 137 -7.02 -11.13 -11.97
C PRO A 137 -7.37 -10.65 -10.55
N TRP A 138 -7.60 -11.58 -9.62
CA TRP A 138 -7.95 -11.23 -8.23
C TRP A 138 -6.82 -10.45 -7.53
N GLN A 139 -5.55 -10.71 -7.89
CA GLN A 139 -4.40 -10.05 -7.30
C GLN A 139 -4.22 -8.64 -7.89
N VAL A 140 -4.47 -8.48 -9.19
CA VAL A 140 -4.41 -7.19 -9.88
C VAL A 140 -5.55 -6.28 -9.41
N TYR A 141 -6.79 -6.72 -9.59
CA TYR A 141 -7.96 -5.90 -9.25
C TYR A 141 -8.13 -5.74 -7.74
N GLY A 142 -7.87 -6.79 -6.96
CA GLY A 142 -7.87 -6.69 -5.50
C GLY A 142 -6.84 -5.69 -4.98
N GLY A 143 -5.65 -5.67 -5.58
CA GLY A 143 -4.60 -4.69 -5.24
C GLY A 143 -5.02 -3.26 -5.53
N LEU A 144 -5.66 -3.00 -6.67
CA LEU A 144 -6.19 -1.68 -7.02
C LEU A 144 -7.27 -1.23 -6.03
N VAL A 145 -8.19 -2.13 -5.65
CA VAL A 145 -9.23 -1.82 -4.66
C VAL A 145 -8.60 -1.48 -3.30
N VAL A 146 -7.61 -2.26 -2.87
CA VAL A 146 -6.86 -2.00 -1.63
C VAL A 146 -6.20 -0.63 -1.66
N LEU A 147 -5.50 -0.28 -2.74
CA LEU A 147 -4.88 1.03 -2.90
C LEU A 147 -5.89 2.19 -2.86
N VAL A 148 -7.07 2.03 -3.44
CA VAL A 148 -8.14 3.05 -3.36
C VAL A 148 -8.63 3.23 -1.93
N VAL A 149 -8.84 2.13 -1.20
CA VAL A 149 -9.24 2.16 0.21
C VAL A 149 -8.16 2.83 1.06
N GLU A 150 -6.89 2.48 0.84
CA GLU A 150 -5.75 3.09 1.52
C GLU A 150 -5.68 4.59 1.26
N LEU A 151 -5.84 5.03 0.01
CA LEU A 151 -5.83 6.43 -0.37
C LEU A 151 -6.87 7.24 0.42
N ILE A 152 -8.10 6.72 0.49
CA ILE A 152 -9.20 7.34 1.24
C ILE A 152 -8.83 7.49 2.73
N LEU A 153 -8.27 6.44 3.33
CA LEU A 153 -7.90 6.44 4.74
C LEU A 153 -6.67 7.30 5.04
N HIS A 154 -5.72 7.42 4.11
CA HIS A 154 -4.60 8.34 4.23
C HIS A 154 -5.05 9.80 4.15
N ILE A 155 -6.00 10.13 3.27
CA ILE A 155 -6.61 11.47 3.21
C ILE A 155 -7.28 11.81 4.56
N ALA A 156 -8.04 10.88 5.14
CA ALA A 156 -8.61 11.05 6.47
C ALA A 156 -7.51 11.24 7.54
N GLY A 157 -6.42 10.47 7.45
CA GLY A 157 -5.22 10.58 8.29
C GLY A 157 -4.55 11.95 8.25
N ILE A 158 -4.33 12.50 7.05
CA ILE A 158 -3.74 13.84 6.84
C ILE A 158 -4.63 14.89 7.52
N ARG A 159 -5.94 14.86 7.22
CA ARG A 159 -6.92 15.81 7.81
C ARG A 159 -6.91 15.74 9.34
N GLY A 160 -6.93 14.53 9.89
CA GLY A 160 -6.87 14.30 11.33
C GLY A 160 -5.60 14.87 11.95
N ALA A 161 -4.43 14.57 11.37
CA ALA A 161 -3.15 15.07 11.88
C ALA A 161 -3.04 16.60 11.79
N SER A 162 -3.52 17.22 10.70
CA SER A 162 -3.60 18.68 10.60
C SER A 162 -4.52 19.30 11.65
N ALA A 163 -5.66 18.69 11.93
CA ALA A 163 -6.58 19.16 12.97
C ALA A 163 -5.97 19.03 14.38
N MET A 164 -5.27 17.92 14.67
CA MET A 164 -4.55 17.76 15.95
C MET A 164 -3.53 18.88 16.19
N ASN A 165 -2.76 19.26 15.17
CA ASN A 165 -1.81 20.36 15.27
C ASN A 165 -2.52 21.67 15.61
N LYS A 166 -3.62 21.99 14.91
CA LYS A 166 -4.42 23.20 15.20
C LYS A 166 -4.94 23.24 16.63
N PHE A 167 -5.46 22.12 17.15
CA PHE A 167 -5.95 22.06 18.53
C PHE A 167 -4.83 22.18 19.56
N ARG A 168 -3.66 21.60 19.30
CA ARG A 168 -2.48 21.76 20.16
C ARG A 168 -2.01 23.21 20.20
N ASP A 169 -1.95 23.86 19.05
CA ASP A 169 -1.50 25.24 18.94
C ASP A 169 -2.50 26.20 19.61
N ALA A 170 -3.81 25.94 19.48
CA ALA A 170 -4.86 26.70 20.17
C ALA A 170 -4.90 26.53 21.69
N GLN A 171 -4.30 25.45 22.24
CA GLN A 171 -4.14 25.24 23.68
C GLN A 171 -2.83 25.83 24.24
N ALA A 172 -1.92 26.27 23.36
CA ALA A 172 -0.65 26.88 23.73
C ALA A 172 -0.71 28.41 23.87
N TYR A 173 -1.88 29.02 23.60
CA TYR A 173 -2.23 30.42 23.82
C TYR A 173 -3.39 30.54 24.81
#